data_AF-A0AAD7SNF6-F1
#
_entry.id   AF-A0AAD7SNF6-F1
#
_cell.length_a   1.000
_cell.length_b   1.000
_cell.length_c   1.000
_cell.angle_alpha   90.00
_cell.angle_beta   90.00
_cell.angle_gamma   90.00
#
_symmetry.space_group_name_H-M   'P 1'
#
loop_
_entity.id
_entity.type
_entity.pdbx_description
1 polymer ?
#
loop_
_entity_poly.entity_id
_entity_poly.type
_entity_poly.pdbx_seq_one_letter_code
_entity_poly.pdbx_strand_id
1 'polypeptide(L)'
;MLDVLPTIQAYSTKYKRTDIVFDVYRPSSLKAETRSKRGERGETQGDREGKIPSNWRNFLRENDNKAELFNFLADKIARVATPNVVIVTKEEDAVSNRTINLAGVAPCSHEEADTRIFVHARHATEAGSKVIMVKTSDTDVVVIAVSVLQALQELGLQQLWVAFGQGQHLRWVPVHDLCCTLAEKSKGMLFFHAFTGCDVVSAFRGKGKKSAWQTWDVCDEASGVFSKLSQYPPVVDDEDLKTLEKFVVMMYDRSSTAEGVDDARLDMFARKQRPYEAIPPTRSALKQHVKRAAYQAGCIWSQSTVRQPETQTPANWGWTKKGDLWQIVWTELPPIAESCQQLTKCGCKSECCSRCKCYCFGLTCTALCSCRCEV
;
A
#
# COMPACT_ATOMS: atom_id res chain seq x y z
N MET A 1 -1.20 -25.69 -13.12
CA MET A 1 -0.06 -25.53 -14.07
C MET A 1 -0.44 -25.88 -15.50
N LEU A 2 -1.32 -26.88 -15.72
CA LEU A 2 -1.81 -27.29 -17.04
C LEU A 2 -2.46 -26.16 -17.88
N ASP A 3 -2.99 -25.10 -17.27
CA ASP A 3 -3.70 -24.02 -17.99
C ASP A 3 -2.87 -22.76 -18.33
N VAL A 4 -1.62 -22.65 -17.86
CA VAL A 4 -0.81 -21.44 -18.07
C VAL A 4 -0.39 -21.31 -19.54
N LEU A 5 0.11 -22.38 -20.14
CA LEU A 5 0.58 -22.37 -21.53
C LEU A 5 -0.56 -22.17 -22.54
N PRO A 6 -1.71 -22.87 -22.45
CA PRO A 6 -2.84 -22.60 -23.33
C PRO A 6 -3.34 -21.16 -23.23
N THR A 7 -3.35 -20.59 -22.02
CA THR A 7 -3.74 -19.19 -21.80
C THR A 7 -2.77 -18.24 -22.50
N ILE A 8 -1.46 -18.45 -22.37
CA ILE A 8 -0.45 -17.63 -23.04
C ILE A 8 -0.57 -17.75 -24.55
N GLN A 9 -0.80 -18.95 -25.08
CA GLN A 9 -1.06 -19.15 -26.51
C GLN A 9 -2.29 -18.38 -26.98
N ALA A 10 -3.39 -18.41 -26.22
CA ALA A 10 -4.60 -17.67 -26.54
C ALA A 10 -4.41 -16.13 -26.50
N TYR A 11 -3.55 -15.61 -25.61
CA TYR A 11 -3.15 -14.20 -25.64
C TYR A 11 -2.23 -13.90 -26.83
N SER A 12 -1.30 -14.80 -27.12
CA SER A 12 -0.31 -14.57 -28.17
C SER A 12 -0.89 -14.40 -29.58
N THR A 13 -2.05 -15.01 -29.85
CA THR A 13 -2.75 -14.88 -31.13
C THR A 13 -3.50 -13.54 -31.26
N LYS A 14 -3.81 -12.88 -30.14
CA LYS A 14 -4.59 -11.64 -30.09
C LYS A 14 -3.74 -10.37 -30.00
N TYR A 15 -2.55 -10.47 -29.41
CA TYR A 15 -1.71 -9.32 -29.10
C TYR A 15 -0.33 -9.43 -29.78
N LYS A 16 0.23 -8.30 -30.23
CA LYS A 16 1.55 -8.25 -30.89
C LYS A 16 2.73 -8.63 -29.97
N ARG A 17 2.54 -8.49 -28.66
CA ARG A 17 3.51 -8.80 -27.62
C ARG A 17 2.76 -9.20 -26.35
N THR A 18 3.33 -10.10 -25.56
CA THR A 18 2.78 -10.53 -24.27
C THR A 18 3.89 -10.61 -23.24
N ASP A 19 3.71 -9.93 -22.11
CA ASP A 19 4.68 -9.90 -21.03
C ASP A 19 4.08 -10.57 -19.80
N ILE A 20 4.84 -11.47 -19.16
CA ILE A 20 4.47 -12.13 -17.92
C ILE A 20 5.46 -11.70 -16.84
N VAL A 21 4.93 -11.13 -15.76
CA VAL A 21 5.71 -10.50 -14.70
C VAL A 21 5.42 -11.23 -13.39
N PHE A 22 6.48 -11.64 -12.70
CA PHE A 22 6.46 -12.34 -11.42
C PHE A 22 7.09 -11.48 -10.33
N ASP A 23 6.69 -11.73 -9.08
CA ASP A 23 7.38 -11.24 -7.89
C ASP A 23 8.77 -11.86 -7.75
N VAL A 24 9.64 -11.18 -7.03
CA VAL A 24 10.94 -11.66 -6.55
C VAL A 24 10.87 -11.75 -5.03
N TYR A 25 11.16 -12.89 -4.42
CA TYR A 25 11.06 -13.03 -2.97
C TYR A 25 12.41 -12.76 -2.28
N ARG A 26 12.55 -11.58 -1.66
CA ARG A 26 13.77 -11.18 -0.95
C ARG A 26 13.63 -11.37 0.58
N PRO A 27 14.67 -11.85 1.30
CA PRO A 27 14.61 -12.06 2.74
C PRO A 27 14.37 -10.78 3.56
N SER A 28 15.03 -9.67 3.21
CA SER A 28 14.96 -8.40 3.95
C SER A 28 13.86 -7.44 3.48
N SER A 29 12.75 -7.99 2.95
CA SER A 29 11.62 -7.22 2.42
C SER A 29 10.76 -6.58 3.53
N LEU A 30 10.15 -5.42 3.28
CA LEU A 30 9.10 -4.87 4.14
C LEU A 30 7.88 -5.80 4.25
N LYS A 31 7.64 -6.63 3.22
CA LYS A 31 6.57 -7.63 3.24
C LYS A 31 6.98 -8.92 3.96
N ALA A 32 8.25 -9.09 4.35
CA ALA A 32 8.71 -10.31 5.03
C ALA A 32 7.98 -10.55 6.36
N GLU A 33 7.76 -9.51 7.17
CA GLU A 33 6.99 -9.63 8.41
C GLU A 33 5.52 -10.00 8.16
N THR A 34 4.89 -9.39 7.16
CA THR A 34 3.50 -9.72 6.78
C THR A 34 3.40 -11.14 6.24
N ARG A 35 4.40 -11.62 5.50
CA ARG A 35 4.50 -13.00 5.01
C ARG A 35 4.67 -13.98 6.16
N SER A 36 5.53 -13.69 7.13
CA SER A 36 5.76 -14.58 8.29
C SER A 36 4.52 -14.71 9.18
N LYS A 37 3.77 -13.62 9.41
CA LYS A 37 2.49 -13.67 10.15
C LYS A 37 1.41 -14.51 9.46
N ARG A 38 1.48 -14.70 8.14
CA ARG A 38 0.57 -15.57 7.37
C ARG A 38 0.99 -17.04 7.40
N GLY A 39 2.21 -17.36 7.88
CA GLY A 39 2.76 -18.70 7.94
C GLY A 39 3.10 -19.13 9.37
N GLU A 40 2.16 -19.71 10.10
CA GLU A 40 2.53 -20.60 11.20
C GLU A 40 3.30 -21.79 10.60
N ARG A 41 4.56 -21.96 11.07
CA ARG A 41 5.48 -23.02 10.64
C ARG A 41 4.89 -24.40 10.91
N GLY A 42 4.34 -25.03 9.87
CA GLY A 42 4.29 -26.47 9.79
C GLY A 42 5.55 -26.93 9.08
N GLU A 43 6.47 -27.56 9.79
CA GLU A 43 7.60 -28.25 9.15
C GLU A 43 7.06 -29.31 8.19
N THR A 44 7.44 -29.25 6.91
CA THR A 44 7.61 -30.50 6.17
C THR A 44 8.63 -30.39 5.05
N GLN A 45 9.51 -31.38 5.12
CA GLN A 45 10.59 -31.81 4.24
C GLN A 45 10.25 -31.71 2.74
N GLY A 46 11.14 -31.07 1.98
CA GLY A 46 11.08 -31.02 0.52
C GLY A 46 11.32 -32.40 -0.08
N ASP A 47 10.46 -32.79 -1.01
CA ASP A 47 10.69 -33.95 -1.87
C ASP A 47 11.28 -33.43 -3.19
N ARG A 48 12.56 -33.74 -3.40
CA ARG A 48 13.31 -33.40 -4.62
C ARG A 48 12.84 -34.29 -5.78
N GLU A 49 12.97 -33.75 -6.99
CA GLU A 49 12.75 -34.38 -8.30
C GLU A 49 11.29 -34.49 -8.79
N GLY A 50 10.90 -33.52 -9.64
CA GLY A 50 9.94 -33.73 -10.75
C GLY A 50 8.49 -34.07 -10.40
N LYS A 51 8.15 -34.28 -9.13
CA LYS A 51 6.78 -34.59 -8.68
C LYS A 51 6.01 -33.31 -8.40
N ILE A 52 4.79 -33.25 -8.93
CA ILE A 52 3.84 -32.18 -8.65
C ILE A 52 3.59 -32.13 -7.13
N PRO A 53 3.71 -30.96 -6.47
CA PRO A 53 3.43 -30.85 -5.05
C PRO A 53 2.03 -31.36 -4.71
N SER A 54 1.95 -32.30 -3.76
CA SER A 54 0.67 -32.84 -3.30
C SER A 54 -0.14 -31.82 -2.51
N ASN A 55 0.54 -30.90 -1.81
CA ASN A 55 -0.07 -29.81 -1.06
C ASN A 55 0.42 -28.43 -1.56
N TRP A 56 -0.25 -27.93 -2.59
CA TRP A 56 0.03 -26.62 -3.18
C TRP A 56 -0.07 -25.46 -2.19
N ARG A 57 -0.93 -25.54 -1.17
CA ARG A 57 -1.07 -24.44 -0.20
C ARG A 57 0.20 -24.28 0.65
N ASN A 58 0.76 -25.38 1.13
CA ASN A 58 2.00 -25.33 1.90
C ASN A 58 3.21 -25.04 1.00
N PHE A 59 3.25 -25.63 -0.20
CA PHE A 59 4.30 -25.34 -1.18
C PHE A 59 4.40 -23.84 -1.47
N LEU A 60 3.26 -23.17 -1.69
CA LEU A 60 3.18 -21.72 -1.92
C LEU A 60 3.25 -20.86 -0.64
N ARG A 61 3.60 -21.41 0.52
CA ARG A 61 3.95 -20.59 1.70
C ARG A 61 5.44 -20.27 1.75
N GLU A 62 6.27 -21.21 1.30
CA GLU A 62 7.72 -21.06 1.26
C GLU A 62 8.15 -20.16 0.10
N ASN A 63 9.01 -19.17 0.37
CA ASN A 63 9.48 -18.21 -0.63
C ASN A 63 10.36 -18.88 -1.69
N ASP A 64 11.25 -19.79 -1.28
CA ASP A 64 12.17 -20.49 -2.18
C ASP A 64 11.41 -21.35 -3.20
N ASN A 65 10.36 -22.04 -2.76
CA ASN A 65 9.48 -22.83 -3.63
C ASN A 65 8.79 -21.95 -4.70
N LYS A 66 8.40 -20.73 -4.36
CA LYS A 66 7.81 -19.80 -5.33
C LYS A 66 8.85 -19.30 -6.32
N ALA A 67 10.05 -18.95 -5.84
CA ALA A 67 11.15 -18.54 -6.71
C ALA A 67 11.50 -19.65 -7.71
N GLU A 68 11.64 -20.90 -7.24
CA GLU A 68 11.88 -22.06 -8.11
C GLU A 68 10.75 -22.26 -9.12
N LEU A 69 9.50 -22.18 -8.68
CA LEU A 69 8.33 -22.30 -9.56
C LEU A 69 8.32 -21.23 -10.64
N PHE A 70 8.58 -19.96 -10.30
CA PHE A 70 8.60 -18.85 -11.26
C PHE A 70 9.73 -19.00 -12.26
N ASN A 71 10.92 -19.41 -11.82
CA ASN A 71 12.05 -19.72 -12.70
C ASN A 71 11.73 -20.86 -13.67
N PHE A 72 11.15 -21.95 -13.16
CA PHE A 72 10.70 -23.07 -13.99
C PHE A 72 9.66 -22.63 -15.02
N LEU A 73 8.66 -21.83 -14.62
CA LEU A 73 7.65 -21.32 -15.52
C LEU A 73 8.25 -20.38 -16.58
N ALA A 74 9.16 -19.49 -16.20
CA ALA A 74 9.83 -18.59 -17.14
C ALA A 74 10.58 -19.37 -18.24
N ASP A 75 11.35 -20.39 -17.85
CA ASP A 75 12.08 -21.24 -18.79
C ASP A 75 11.15 -22.04 -19.71
N LYS A 76 10.02 -22.53 -19.19
CA LYS A 76 9.03 -23.25 -20.00
C LYS A 76 8.32 -22.32 -20.98
N ILE A 77 7.89 -21.15 -20.53
CA ILE A 77 7.17 -20.18 -21.37
C ILE A 77 8.08 -19.64 -22.47
N ALA A 78 9.35 -19.35 -22.19
CA ALA A 78 10.31 -18.90 -23.18
C ALA A 78 10.60 -19.94 -24.29
N ARG A 79 10.25 -21.22 -24.08
CA ARG A 79 10.39 -22.26 -25.12
C ARG A 79 9.13 -22.46 -25.96
N VAL A 80 8.03 -21.78 -25.62
CA VAL A 80 6.77 -21.94 -26.33
C VAL A 80 6.82 -21.18 -27.66
N ALA A 81 6.60 -21.91 -28.74
CA ALA A 81 6.39 -21.31 -30.05
C ALA A 81 5.06 -20.55 -30.05
N THR A 82 5.11 -19.22 -30.17
CA THR A 82 3.93 -18.36 -30.29
C THR A 82 4.06 -17.43 -31.50
N PRO A 83 2.93 -16.99 -32.08
CA PRO A 83 2.93 -16.06 -33.21
C PRO A 83 3.43 -14.65 -32.84
N ASN A 84 3.49 -14.31 -31.55
CA ASN A 84 3.96 -13.00 -31.07
C ASN A 84 5.27 -13.10 -30.26
N VAL A 85 5.78 -11.96 -29.79
CA VAL A 85 6.88 -11.90 -28.83
C VAL A 85 6.33 -12.16 -27.42
N VAL A 86 6.92 -13.10 -26.68
CA VAL A 86 6.62 -13.34 -25.28
C VAL A 86 7.85 -13.05 -24.43
N ILE A 87 7.70 -12.15 -23.46
CA ILE A 87 8.74 -11.82 -22.47
C ILE A 87 8.28 -12.30 -21.10
N VAL A 88 9.15 -12.96 -20.35
CA VAL A 88 8.85 -13.43 -19.00
C VAL A 88 9.96 -13.01 -18.06
N THR A 89 9.61 -12.44 -16.91
CA THR A 89 10.57 -12.11 -15.87
C THR A 89 11.13 -13.36 -15.22
N LYS A 90 12.42 -13.35 -14.89
CA LYS A 90 13.11 -14.44 -14.18
C LYS A 90 14.04 -13.82 -13.14
N GLU A 91 13.59 -13.76 -11.88
CA GLU A 91 14.26 -12.98 -10.83
C GLU A 91 14.54 -11.54 -11.30
N GLU A 92 15.77 -11.04 -11.16
CA GLU A 92 16.13 -9.70 -11.64
C GLU A 92 16.28 -9.61 -13.17
N ASP A 93 16.32 -10.74 -13.88
CA ASP A 93 16.47 -10.81 -15.33
C ASP A 93 15.11 -11.03 -16.04
N ALA A 94 15.15 -11.16 -17.37
CA ALA A 94 14.02 -11.56 -18.19
C ALA A 94 14.49 -12.51 -19.31
N VAL A 95 13.59 -13.38 -19.73
CA VAL A 95 13.77 -14.29 -20.87
C VAL A 95 12.69 -14.03 -21.91
N SER A 96 12.98 -14.39 -23.16
CA SER A 96 12.05 -14.22 -24.28
C SER A 96 12.03 -15.46 -25.16
N ASN A 97 10.88 -15.73 -25.79
CA ASN A 97 10.77 -16.81 -26.78
C ASN A 97 11.39 -16.49 -28.14
N ARG A 98 11.86 -15.25 -28.32
CA ARG A 98 12.58 -14.78 -29.51
C ARG A 98 13.80 -13.97 -29.11
N THR A 99 14.81 -13.93 -29.97
CA THR A 99 15.99 -13.07 -29.79
C THR A 99 15.59 -11.61 -29.94
N ILE A 100 15.54 -10.89 -28.82
CA ILE A 100 15.22 -9.46 -28.76
C ILE A 100 16.13 -8.77 -27.74
N ASN A 101 16.24 -7.45 -27.82
CA ASN A 101 16.94 -6.66 -26.81
C ASN A 101 16.08 -6.57 -25.53
N LEU A 102 16.61 -7.08 -24.42
CA LEU A 102 15.95 -7.06 -23.10
C LEU A 102 16.52 -5.99 -22.16
N ALA A 103 17.47 -5.17 -22.61
CA ALA A 103 18.05 -4.09 -21.81
C ALA A 103 17.03 -3.03 -21.38
N GLY A 104 15.82 -3.01 -21.93
CA GLY A 104 14.72 -2.14 -21.47
C GLY A 104 13.95 -2.69 -20.27
N VAL A 105 14.11 -3.98 -19.93
CA VAL A 105 13.34 -4.68 -18.87
C VAL A 105 14.19 -5.47 -17.88
N ALA A 106 15.48 -5.68 -18.18
CA ALA A 106 16.44 -6.38 -17.32
C ALA A 106 17.83 -5.70 -17.36
N PRO A 107 18.64 -5.81 -16.28
CA PRO A 107 18.23 -6.25 -14.95
C PRO A 107 17.25 -5.26 -14.30
N CYS A 108 16.37 -5.75 -13.43
CA CYS A 108 15.32 -4.98 -12.75
C CYS A 108 15.27 -5.34 -11.27
N SER A 109 15.30 -4.34 -10.39
CA SER A 109 15.35 -4.55 -8.93
C SER A 109 14.00 -4.42 -8.21
N HIS A 110 12.91 -4.25 -8.97
CA HIS A 110 11.56 -4.33 -8.43
C HIS A 110 11.30 -5.70 -7.80
N GLU A 111 10.90 -5.69 -6.53
CA GLU A 111 10.50 -6.90 -5.81
C GLU A 111 9.13 -7.40 -6.29
N GLU A 112 8.21 -6.51 -6.59
CA GLU A 112 6.80 -6.85 -6.81
C GLU A 112 6.38 -6.70 -8.27
N ALA A 113 5.52 -7.62 -8.71
CA ALA A 113 4.97 -7.59 -10.07
C ALA A 113 4.08 -6.35 -10.30
N ASP A 114 3.48 -5.80 -9.24
CA ASP A 114 2.56 -4.66 -9.28
C ASP A 114 3.20 -3.40 -9.87
N THR A 115 4.48 -3.18 -9.58
CA THR A 115 5.30 -2.07 -10.02
C THR A 115 6.12 -2.45 -11.24
N ARG A 116 6.73 -3.65 -11.23
CA ARG A 116 7.57 -4.12 -12.34
C ARG A 116 6.83 -4.18 -13.68
N ILE A 117 5.52 -4.42 -13.67
CA ILE A 117 4.71 -4.45 -14.90
C ILE A 117 4.78 -3.12 -15.69
N PHE A 118 5.00 -1.99 -15.02
CA PHE A 118 5.07 -0.69 -15.69
C PHE A 118 6.43 -0.38 -16.31
N VAL A 119 7.50 -1.06 -15.88
CA VAL A 119 8.78 -1.14 -16.62
C VAL A 119 8.55 -1.81 -17.97
N HIS A 120 7.81 -2.92 -17.99
CA HIS A 120 7.46 -3.64 -19.22
C HIS A 120 6.52 -2.81 -20.11
N ALA A 121 5.56 -2.10 -19.51
CA ALA A 121 4.67 -1.20 -20.23
C ALA A 121 5.46 -0.07 -20.92
N ARG A 122 6.39 0.57 -20.20
CA ARG A 122 7.30 1.57 -20.75
C ARG A 122 8.10 1.01 -21.92
N HIS A 123 8.76 -0.14 -21.75
CA HIS A 123 9.53 -0.77 -22.82
C HIS A 123 8.67 -1.11 -24.04
N ALA A 124 7.42 -1.52 -23.85
CA ALA A 124 6.50 -1.77 -24.95
C ALA A 124 6.10 -0.48 -25.69
N THR A 125 5.91 0.62 -24.97
CA THR A 125 5.63 1.95 -25.53
C THR A 125 6.82 2.47 -26.33
N GLU A 126 8.04 2.39 -25.78
CA GLU A 126 9.28 2.78 -26.47
C GLU A 126 9.50 1.96 -27.75
N ALA A 127 9.08 0.68 -27.75
CA ALA A 127 9.06 -0.18 -28.94
C ALA A 127 7.90 0.12 -29.93
N GLY A 128 7.13 1.19 -29.69
CA GLY A 128 6.08 1.68 -30.60
C GLY A 128 4.66 1.22 -30.28
N SER A 129 4.42 0.53 -29.15
CA SER A 129 3.07 0.13 -28.76
C SER A 129 2.21 1.34 -28.40
N LYS A 130 1.06 1.49 -29.06
CA LYS A 130 0.12 2.59 -28.83
C LYS A 130 -0.99 2.26 -27.84
N VAL A 131 -1.26 0.98 -27.65
CA VAL A 131 -2.29 0.47 -26.74
C VAL A 131 -1.69 -0.64 -25.89
N ILE A 132 -1.81 -0.51 -24.58
CA ILE A 132 -1.34 -1.51 -23.61
C ILE A 132 -2.54 -1.98 -22.78
N MET A 133 -2.58 -3.29 -22.55
CA MET A 133 -3.54 -3.93 -21.65
C MET A 133 -2.79 -4.63 -20.53
N VAL A 134 -3.09 -4.25 -19.30
CA VAL A 134 -2.59 -4.89 -18.08
C VAL A 134 -3.68 -5.78 -17.50
N LYS A 135 -3.40 -7.07 -17.28
CA LYS A 135 -4.33 -7.98 -16.61
C LYS A 135 -3.91 -8.17 -15.15
N THR A 136 -4.79 -7.86 -14.22
CA THR A 136 -4.52 -7.94 -12.78
C THR A 136 -5.80 -8.14 -11.98
N SER A 137 -5.70 -8.70 -10.78
CA SER A 137 -6.77 -8.65 -9.78
C SER A 137 -6.43 -7.72 -8.62
N ASP A 138 -5.25 -7.10 -8.65
CA ASP A 138 -4.73 -6.25 -7.60
C ASP A 138 -5.10 -4.78 -7.86
N THR A 139 -5.62 -4.12 -6.83
CA THR A 139 -6.01 -2.71 -6.89
C THR A 139 -4.79 -1.79 -6.96
N ASP A 140 -3.66 -2.20 -6.38
CA ASP A 140 -2.42 -1.41 -6.36
C ASP A 140 -1.97 -1.12 -7.80
N VAL A 141 -2.09 -2.10 -8.71
CA VAL A 141 -1.78 -1.94 -10.14
C VAL A 141 -2.67 -0.89 -10.83
N VAL A 142 -3.96 -0.80 -10.47
CA VAL A 142 -4.85 0.22 -11.07
C VAL A 142 -4.44 1.61 -10.61
N VAL A 143 -4.06 1.76 -9.34
CA VAL A 143 -3.64 3.03 -8.74
C VAL A 143 -2.29 3.47 -9.32
N ILE A 144 -1.34 2.55 -9.48
CA ILE A 144 -0.06 2.81 -10.15
C ILE A 144 -0.28 3.15 -11.64
N ALA A 145 -1.21 2.47 -12.33
CA ALA A 145 -1.52 2.77 -13.72
C ALA A 145 -1.95 4.24 -13.92
N VAL A 146 -2.76 4.76 -12.99
CA VAL A 146 -3.20 6.18 -12.99
C VAL A 146 -1.99 7.11 -12.86
N SER A 147 -1.04 6.80 -11.97
CA SER A 147 0.12 7.68 -11.73
C SER A 147 1.14 7.66 -12.87
N VAL A 148 1.33 6.53 -13.54
CA VAL A 148 2.35 6.40 -14.61
C VAL A 148 1.83 6.75 -16.00
N LEU A 149 0.51 6.92 -16.17
CA LEU A 149 -0.10 7.13 -17.47
C LEU A 149 0.53 8.31 -18.22
N GLN A 150 0.71 9.45 -17.56
CA GLN A 150 1.27 10.65 -18.18
C GLN A 150 2.67 10.39 -18.74
N ALA A 151 3.55 9.79 -17.95
CA ALA A 151 4.90 9.43 -18.38
C ALA A 151 4.90 8.46 -19.58
N LEU A 152 3.94 7.52 -19.64
CA LEU A 152 3.80 6.62 -20.79
C LEU A 152 3.23 7.35 -22.02
N GLN A 153 2.33 8.33 -21.84
CA GLN A 153 1.79 9.14 -22.93
C GLN A 153 2.85 10.03 -23.56
N GLU A 154 3.78 10.57 -22.77
CA GLU A 154 4.94 11.33 -23.26
C GLU A 154 5.86 10.48 -24.16
N LEU A 155 5.92 9.16 -23.91
CA LEU A 155 6.60 8.18 -24.76
C LEU A 155 5.76 7.73 -25.98
N GLY A 156 4.54 8.24 -26.10
CA GLY A 156 3.65 8.02 -27.25
C GLY A 156 2.62 6.92 -27.06
N LEU A 157 2.32 6.49 -25.83
CA LEU A 157 1.17 5.63 -25.52
C LEU A 157 -0.13 6.42 -25.73
N GLN A 158 -1.13 5.80 -26.36
CA GLN A 158 -2.44 6.42 -26.58
C GLN A 158 -3.48 5.91 -25.58
N GLN A 159 -3.49 4.60 -25.29
CA GLN A 159 -4.46 3.99 -24.40
C GLN A 159 -3.82 2.97 -23.46
N LEU A 160 -4.15 3.10 -22.19
CA LEU A 160 -3.87 2.10 -21.16
C LEU A 160 -5.18 1.52 -20.64
N TRP A 161 -5.29 0.20 -20.70
CA TRP A 161 -6.44 -0.58 -20.22
C TRP A 161 -6.00 -1.49 -19.08
N VAL A 162 -6.83 -1.61 -18.04
CA VAL A 162 -6.68 -2.64 -17.02
C VAL A 162 -7.85 -3.62 -17.11
N ALA A 163 -7.56 -4.87 -17.44
CA ALA A 163 -8.47 -6.00 -17.30
C ALA A 163 -8.44 -6.45 -15.83
N PHE A 164 -9.34 -5.90 -15.02
CA PHE A 164 -9.35 -6.05 -13.57
C PHE A 164 -10.27 -7.18 -13.11
N GLY A 165 -9.80 -8.05 -12.22
CA GLY A 165 -10.58 -9.13 -11.62
C GLY A 165 -10.47 -10.46 -12.37
N GLN A 166 -11.33 -11.42 -12.02
CA GLN A 166 -11.32 -12.77 -12.60
C GLN A 166 -12.74 -13.30 -12.84
N GLY A 167 -12.88 -14.22 -13.81
CA GLY A 167 -14.13 -14.89 -14.12
C GLY A 167 -15.27 -13.92 -14.44
N GLN A 168 -16.41 -14.09 -13.78
CA GLN A 168 -17.61 -13.26 -13.97
C GLN A 168 -17.45 -11.82 -13.46
N HIS A 169 -16.45 -11.55 -12.63
CA HIS A 169 -16.16 -10.21 -12.09
C HIS A 169 -15.08 -9.46 -12.87
N LEU A 170 -14.69 -9.96 -14.04
CA LEU A 170 -13.75 -9.27 -14.91
C LEU A 170 -14.38 -7.96 -15.43
N ARG A 171 -13.69 -6.84 -15.19
CA ARG A 171 -14.09 -5.51 -15.66
C ARG A 171 -12.94 -4.85 -16.42
N TRP A 172 -13.30 -4.05 -17.42
CA TRP A 172 -12.34 -3.28 -18.21
C TRP A 172 -12.30 -1.86 -17.68
N VAL A 173 -11.11 -1.42 -17.24
CA VAL A 173 -10.89 -0.07 -16.72
C VAL A 173 -10.06 0.72 -17.74
N PRO A 174 -10.65 1.68 -18.46
CA PRO A 174 -9.89 2.61 -19.30
C PRO A 174 -9.18 3.63 -18.40
N VAL A 175 -7.89 3.44 -18.17
CA VAL A 175 -7.11 4.31 -17.26
C VAL A 175 -7.04 5.74 -17.79
N HIS A 176 -7.02 5.89 -19.12
CA HIS A 176 -7.03 7.18 -19.80
C HIS A 176 -8.30 8.00 -19.51
N ASP A 177 -9.48 7.38 -19.53
CA ASP A 177 -10.74 8.06 -19.17
C ASP A 177 -10.84 8.28 -17.64
N LEU A 178 -10.30 7.33 -16.86
CA LEU A 178 -10.26 7.45 -15.40
C LEU A 178 -9.42 8.66 -14.98
N CYS A 179 -8.25 8.88 -15.57
CA CYS A 179 -7.43 10.06 -15.30
C CYS A 179 -8.16 11.37 -15.64
N CYS A 180 -8.90 11.42 -16.76
CA CYS A 180 -9.75 12.56 -17.09
C CYS A 180 -10.83 12.82 -16.03
N THR A 181 -11.43 11.76 -15.50
CA THR A 181 -12.48 11.86 -14.46
C THR A 181 -11.91 12.28 -13.11
N LEU A 182 -10.71 11.80 -12.76
CA LEU A 182 -10.03 12.14 -11.51
C LEU A 182 -9.41 13.54 -11.51
N ALA A 183 -9.09 14.07 -12.70
CA ALA A 183 -8.44 15.36 -12.89
C ALA A 183 -7.24 15.52 -11.95
N GLU A 184 -7.19 16.61 -11.17
CA GLU A 184 -6.09 16.89 -10.24
C GLU A 184 -5.90 15.83 -9.14
N LYS A 185 -6.96 15.10 -8.74
CA LYS A 185 -6.85 14.03 -7.74
C LYS A 185 -6.02 12.83 -8.23
N SER A 186 -5.83 12.68 -9.54
CA SER A 186 -4.96 11.63 -10.10
C SER A 186 -3.53 11.72 -9.56
N LYS A 187 -3.01 12.94 -9.38
CA LYS A 187 -1.64 13.22 -8.90
C LYS A 187 -1.41 12.80 -7.45
N GLY A 188 -2.47 12.78 -6.63
CA GLY A 188 -2.42 12.38 -5.22
C GLY A 188 -2.85 10.94 -4.95
N MET A 189 -3.19 10.16 -5.99
CA MET A 189 -3.86 8.86 -5.82
C MET A 189 -2.98 7.81 -5.14
N LEU A 190 -1.67 7.79 -5.42
CA LEU A 190 -0.73 6.85 -4.79
C LEU A 190 -0.72 7.02 -3.27
N PHE A 191 -0.50 8.26 -2.81
CA PHE A 191 -0.47 8.55 -1.38
C PHE A 191 -1.83 8.32 -0.74
N PHE A 192 -2.93 8.80 -1.35
CA PHE A 192 -4.28 8.56 -0.83
C PHE A 192 -4.55 7.05 -0.63
N HIS A 193 -4.18 6.23 -1.61
CA HIS A 193 -4.39 4.78 -1.54
C HIS A 193 -3.55 4.13 -0.43
N ALA A 194 -2.26 4.47 -0.32
CA ALA A 194 -1.39 3.97 0.76
C ALA A 194 -1.85 4.46 2.14
N PHE A 195 -2.18 5.74 2.27
CA PHE A 195 -2.64 6.38 3.51
C PHE A 195 -3.95 5.78 4.02
N THR A 196 -4.85 5.41 3.12
CA THR A 196 -6.10 4.73 3.49
C THR A 196 -5.95 3.22 3.65
N GLY A 197 -4.71 2.72 3.61
CA GLY A 197 -4.32 1.34 3.86
C GLY A 197 -4.02 0.53 2.60
N CYS A 198 -2.91 -0.20 2.60
CA CYS A 198 -2.52 -1.15 1.56
C CYS A 198 -1.82 -2.36 2.21
N ASP A 199 -1.11 -3.18 1.44
CA ASP A 199 -0.44 -4.37 1.97
C ASP A 199 0.57 -4.10 3.09
N VAL A 200 1.26 -2.95 3.05
CA VAL A 200 2.33 -2.59 3.99
C VAL A 200 1.98 -1.42 4.90
N VAL A 201 0.83 -0.78 4.68
CA VAL A 201 0.33 0.35 5.49
C VAL A 201 -1.04 0.00 6.05
N SER A 202 -1.19 0.08 7.37
CA SER A 202 -2.45 -0.21 8.06
C SER A 202 -3.58 0.72 7.60
N ALA A 203 -4.82 0.24 7.55
CA ALA A 203 -5.99 1.10 7.37
C ALA A 203 -6.42 1.79 8.69
N PHE A 204 -7.16 2.89 8.56
CA PHE A 204 -7.84 3.53 9.69
C PHE A 204 -9.04 2.68 10.15
N ARG A 205 -9.10 2.38 11.46
CA ARG A 205 -10.16 1.53 12.03
C ARG A 205 -11.54 2.14 11.77
N GLY A 206 -12.44 1.34 11.20
CA GLY A 206 -13.81 1.77 10.90
C GLY A 206 -13.94 2.77 9.75
N LYS A 207 -12.86 3.06 9.02
CA LYS A 207 -12.85 3.98 7.86
C LYS A 207 -12.39 3.24 6.61
N GLY A 208 -13.26 3.21 5.61
CA GLY A 208 -12.96 2.65 4.29
C GLY A 208 -12.48 3.71 3.31
N LYS A 209 -11.92 3.26 2.18
CA LYS A 209 -11.52 4.16 1.08
C LYS A 209 -12.66 5.04 0.58
N LYS A 210 -13.88 4.50 0.52
CA LYS A 210 -15.07 5.29 0.15
C LYS A 210 -15.32 6.47 1.10
N SER A 211 -15.25 6.25 2.42
CA SER A 211 -15.44 7.34 3.39
C SER A 211 -14.30 8.35 3.37
N ALA A 212 -13.06 7.88 3.16
CA ALA A 212 -11.91 8.76 2.99
C ALA A 212 -12.02 9.59 1.70
N TRP A 213 -12.48 8.99 0.60
CA TRP A 213 -12.73 9.68 -0.67
C TRP A 213 -13.77 10.79 -0.50
N GLN A 214 -14.89 10.48 0.15
CA GLN A 214 -15.94 11.47 0.45
C GLN A 214 -15.45 12.58 1.39
N THR A 215 -14.38 12.35 2.16
CA THR A 215 -13.73 13.39 2.97
C THR A 215 -12.84 14.26 2.09
N TRP A 216 -12.11 13.64 1.16
CA TRP A 216 -11.31 14.36 0.16
C TRP A 216 -12.17 15.22 -0.78
N ASP A 217 -13.42 14.86 -1.04
CA ASP A 217 -14.35 15.70 -1.82
C ASP A 217 -14.73 17.03 -1.13
N VAL A 218 -14.44 17.19 0.16
CA VAL A 218 -14.79 18.41 0.93
C VAL A 218 -13.59 19.01 1.66
N CYS A 219 -12.40 18.43 1.51
CA CYS A 219 -11.13 18.86 2.12
C CYS A 219 -10.10 19.05 1.02
N ASP A 220 -10.32 20.07 0.17
CA ASP A 220 -9.51 20.30 -1.03
C ASP A 220 -8.05 20.63 -0.72
N GLU A 221 -7.79 21.24 0.43
CA GLU A 221 -6.45 21.53 0.97
C GLU A 221 -5.54 20.29 1.07
N ALA A 222 -6.12 19.10 1.27
CA ALA A 222 -5.36 17.85 1.31
C ALA A 222 -4.78 17.44 -0.05
N SER A 223 -5.34 17.94 -1.16
CA SER A 223 -4.93 17.56 -2.52
C SER A 223 -3.47 17.91 -2.82
N GLY A 224 -3.01 19.07 -2.33
CA GLY A 224 -1.61 19.50 -2.47
C GLY A 224 -0.65 18.55 -1.77
N VAL A 225 -0.95 18.20 -0.51
CA VAL A 225 -0.14 17.27 0.28
C VAL A 225 -0.17 15.86 -0.30
N PHE A 226 -1.34 15.36 -0.71
CA PHE A 226 -1.45 14.04 -1.35
C PHE A 226 -0.62 13.97 -2.65
N SER A 227 -0.64 15.04 -3.45
CA SER A 227 0.17 15.11 -4.68
C SER A 227 1.66 15.15 -4.37
N LYS A 228 2.08 16.00 -3.43
CA LYS A 228 3.49 16.10 -2.97
C LYS A 228 4.00 14.75 -2.47
N LEU A 229 3.27 14.08 -1.60
CA LEU A 229 3.68 12.80 -1.01
C LEU A 229 3.57 11.60 -1.97
N SER A 230 2.95 11.78 -3.14
CA SER A 230 2.93 10.78 -4.22
C SER A 230 4.16 10.86 -5.14
N GLN A 231 5.00 11.90 -5.03
CA GLN A 231 6.09 12.21 -5.97
C GLN A 231 7.47 12.21 -5.28
N TYR A 232 7.87 11.07 -4.69
CA TYR A 232 9.16 10.90 -4.01
C TYR A 232 9.51 12.03 -3.02
N PRO A 233 8.80 12.13 -1.88
CA PRO A 233 9.02 13.23 -0.95
C PRO A 233 10.39 13.09 -0.25
N PRO A 234 11.15 14.18 -0.07
CA PRO A 234 12.40 14.14 0.69
C PRO A 234 12.14 13.98 2.20
N VAL A 235 11.02 14.53 2.70
CA VAL A 235 10.59 14.50 4.09
C VAL A 235 9.08 14.73 4.16
N VAL A 236 8.45 14.29 5.25
CA VAL A 236 7.10 14.74 5.66
C VAL A 236 7.30 15.83 6.70
N ASP A 237 6.95 17.07 6.37
CA ASP A 237 7.08 18.19 7.28
C ASP A 237 5.85 18.35 8.20
N ASP A 238 5.95 19.26 9.17
CA ASP A 238 4.89 19.45 10.16
C ASP A 238 3.65 20.16 9.56
N GLU A 239 3.77 20.89 8.45
CA GLU A 239 2.63 21.51 7.75
C GLU A 239 1.84 20.46 6.95
N ASP A 240 2.54 19.52 6.30
CA ASP A 240 1.93 18.32 5.72
C ASP A 240 1.13 17.59 6.81
N LEU A 241 1.73 17.37 7.98
CA LEU A 241 1.08 16.64 9.07
C LEU A 241 -0.16 17.36 9.60
N LYS A 242 -0.12 18.69 9.78
CA LYS A 242 -1.30 19.49 10.21
C LYS A 242 -2.46 19.34 9.23
N THR A 243 -2.18 19.39 7.93
CA THR A 243 -3.19 19.22 6.88
C THR A 243 -3.81 17.81 6.96
N LEU A 244 -2.97 16.80 7.14
CA LEU A 244 -3.40 15.40 7.26
C LEU A 244 -4.15 15.12 8.57
N GLU A 245 -3.81 15.80 9.66
CA GLU A 245 -4.56 15.75 10.91
C GLU A 245 -5.98 16.26 10.71
N LYS A 246 -6.14 17.45 10.13
CA LYS A 246 -7.46 18.02 9.83
C LYS A 246 -8.28 17.10 8.92
N PHE A 247 -7.66 16.51 7.90
CA PHE A 247 -8.29 15.49 7.06
C PHE A 247 -8.77 14.28 7.87
N VAL A 248 -7.93 13.74 8.77
CA VAL A 248 -8.28 12.60 9.62
C VAL A 248 -9.37 12.96 10.62
N VAL A 249 -9.32 14.14 11.24
CA VAL A 249 -10.38 14.64 12.14
C VAL A 249 -11.71 14.66 11.40
N MET A 250 -11.77 15.26 10.22
CA MET A 250 -12.99 15.34 9.40
C MET A 250 -13.48 13.96 8.97
N MET A 251 -12.57 13.03 8.66
CA MET A 251 -12.90 11.65 8.33
C MET A 251 -13.55 10.91 9.52
N TYR A 252 -13.15 11.19 10.75
CA TYR A 252 -13.73 10.61 11.97
C TYR A 252 -14.99 11.34 12.45
N ASP A 253 -15.04 12.65 12.30
CA ASP A 253 -16.17 13.50 12.69
C ASP A 253 -16.20 14.81 11.89
N ARG A 254 -17.12 14.88 10.92
CA ARG A 254 -17.29 16.08 10.08
C ARG A 254 -17.79 17.31 10.84
N SER A 255 -18.35 17.12 12.03
CA SER A 255 -18.83 18.22 12.88
C SER A 255 -17.77 18.75 13.83
N SER A 256 -16.59 18.11 13.88
CA SER A 256 -15.49 18.52 14.75
C SER A 256 -14.88 19.84 14.28
N THR A 257 -14.69 20.76 15.21
CA THR A 257 -13.95 22.02 15.00
C THR A 257 -12.47 21.91 15.37
N ALA A 258 -12.03 20.73 15.85
CA ALA A 258 -10.64 20.50 16.20
C ALA A 258 -9.75 20.46 14.94
N GLU A 259 -8.59 21.11 15.02
CA GLU A 259 -7.60 21.09 13.93
C GLU A 259 -6.61 19.92 14.06
N GLY A 260 -6.36 19.46 15.29
CA GLY A 260 -5.46 18.35 15.61
C GLY A 260 -6.19 17.05 16.00
N VAL A 261 -5.57 15.91 15.70
CA VAL A 261 -6.17 14.60 16.03
C VAL A 261 -6.22 14.32 17.53
N ASP A 262 -5.28 14.84 18.32
CA ASP A 262 -5.27 14.62 19.78
C ASP A 262 -6.44 15.35 20.46
N ASP A 263 -6.70 16.62 20.08
CA ASP A 263 -7.86 17.38 20.56
C ASP A 263 -9.18 16.74 20.13
N ALA A 264 -9.27 16.32 18.87
CA ALA A 264 -10.45 15.64 18.36
C ALA A 264 -10.66 14.29 19.07
N ARG A 265 -9.57 13.56 19.34
CA ARG A 265 -9.60 12.29 20.07
C ARG A 265 -10.11 12.51 21.50
N LEU A 266 -9.65 13.56 22.19
CA LEU A 266 -10.11 13.91 23.52
C LEU A 266 -11.59 14.29 23.53
N ASP A 267 -12.03 15.17 22.62
CA ASP A 267 -13.45 15.56 22.50
C ASP A 267 -14.36 14.35 22.22
N MET A 268 -13.97 13.52 21.25
CA MET A 268 -14.76 12.36 20.87
C MET A 268 -14.84 11.30 21.97
N PHE A 269 -13.75 11.07 22.70
CA PHE A 269 -13.71 10.10 23.79
C PHE A 269 -14.41 10.64 25.05
N ALA A 270 -14.04 11.85 25.49
CA ALA A 270 -14.48 12.40 26.76
C ALA A 270 -15.88 13.01 26.70
N ARG A 271 -16.20 13.78 25.66
CA ARG A 271 -17.49 14.48 25.56
C ARG A 271 -18.53 13.67 24.79
N LYS A 272 -18.14 13.08 23.66
CA LYS A 272 -19.04 12.28 22.82
C LYS A 272 -19.12 10.80 23.21
N GLN A 273 -18.35 10.37 24.21
CA GLN A 273 -18.34 9.00 24.75
C GLN A 273 -18.16 7.92 23.68
N ARG A 274 -17.39 8.20 22.64
CA ARG A 274 -17.10 7.22 21.57
C ARG A 274 -16.11 6.16 22.07
N PRO A 275 -16.28 4.89 21.66
CA PRO A 275 -15.32 3.83 21.99
C PRO A 275 -13.97 4.08 21.30
N TYR A 276 -12.90 3.48 21.84
CA TYR A 276 -11.53 3.63 21.34
C TYR A 276 -11.36 3.28 19.85
N GLU A 277 -12.18 2.38 19.32
CA GLU A 277 -12.15 1.98 17.91
C GLU A 277 -12.82 3.00 16.97
N ALA A 278 -13.54 3.99 17.52
CA ALA A 278 -14.31 4.99 16.78
C ALA A 278 -13.78 6.42 16.94
N ILE A 279 -12.52 6.56 17.35
CA ILE A 279 -11.81 7.83 17.52
C ILE A 279 -10.51 7.83 16.69
N PRO A 280 -10.02 9.00 16.24
CA PRO A 280 -8.82 9.07 15.42
C PRO A 280 -7.57 8.60 16.19
N PRO A 281 -6.49 8.18 15.51
CA PRO A 281 -5.22 7.85 16.17
C PRO A 281 -4.62 9.08 16.87
N THR A 282 -3.68 8.86 17.78
CA THR A 282 -2.87 9.96 18.35
C THR A 282 -1.99 10.60 17.28
N ARG A 283 -1.57 11.86 17.45
CA ARG A 283 -0.63 12.54 16.53
C ARG A 283 0.64 11.74 16.29
N SER A 284 1.23 11.18 17.36
CA SER A 284 2.45 10.37 17.26
C SER A 284 2.26 9.14 16.36
N ALA A 285 1.17 8.39 16.54
CA ALA A 285 0.85 7.25 15.68
C ALA A 285 0.52 7.66 14.24
N LEU A 286 -0.21 8.77 14.05
CA LEU A 286 -0.52 9.30 12.73
C LEU A 286 0.76 9.68 11.98
N LYS A 287 1.71 10.36 12.62
CA LYS A 287 2.99 10.74 12.02
C LYS A 287 3.74 9.53 11.45
N GLN A 288 3.84 8.45 12.22
CA GLN A 288 4.48 7.22 11.76
C GLN A 288 3.71 6.55 10.61
N HIS A 289 2.37 6.58 10.67
CA HIS A 289 1.53 6.07 9.59
C HIS A 289 1.68 6.88 8.28
N VAL A 290 1.70 8.22 8.36
CA VAL A 290 1.94 9.11 7.21
C VAL A 290 3.29 8.84 6.58
N LYS A 291 4.35 8.70 7.38
CA LYS A 291 5.68 8.33 6.88
C LYS A 291 5.64 7.02 6.08
N ARG A 292 5.01 5.97 6.61
CA ARG A 292 4.90 4.69 5.88
C ARG A 292 4.13 4.83 4.57
N ALA A 293 3.03 5.58 4.58
CA ALA A 293 2.24 5.86 3.38
C ALA A 293 3.04 6.63 2.32
N ALA A 294 3.78 7.66 2.73
CA ALA A 294 4.65 8.46 1.86
C ALA A 294 5.80 7.65 1.29
N TYR A 295 6.38 6.74 2.07
CA TYR A 295 7.40 5.81 1.58
C TYR A 295 6.82 4.87 0.50
N GLN A 296 5.69 4.22 0.77
CA GLN A 296 5.10 3.30 -0.20
C GLN A 296 4.69 4.02 -1.50
N ALA A 297 4.00 5.15 -1.37
CA ALA A 297 3.52 5.90 -2.52
C ALA A 297 4.66 6.59 -3.29
N GLY A 298 5.40 7.43 -2.59
CA GLY A 298 6.41 8.30 -3.19
C GLY A 298 7.73 7.59 -3.43
N CYS A 299 8.21 6.73 -2.54
CA CYS A 299 9.52 6.09 -2.71
C CYS A 299 9.46 4.79 -3.53
N ILE A 300 8.37 4.02 -3.45
CA ILE A 300 8.26 2.73 -4.15
C ILE A 300 7.41 2.87 -5.43
N TRP A 301 6.13 3.23 -5.30
CA TRP A 301 5.19 3.20 -6.43
C TRP A 301 5.42 4.29 -7.48
N SER A 302 5.86 5.49 -7.09
CA SER A 302 6.08 6.60 -8.04
C SER A 302 7.15 6.28 -9.11
N GLN A 303 8.07 5.35 -8.81
CA GLN A 303 9.18 4.98 -9.67
C GLN A 303 8.90 3.73 -10.53
N SER A 304 7.64 3.32 -10.68
CA SER A 304 7.27 2.04 -11.34
C SER A 304 7.68 1.91 -12.83
N THR A 305 8.10 3.00 -13.48
CA THR A 305 8.63 3.00 -14.86
C THR A 305 10.17 3.01 -14.91
N VAL A 306 10.84 2.92 -13.76
CA VAL A 306 12.30 2.93 -13.62
C VAL A 306 12.78 1.54 -13.23
N ARG A 307 13.59 0.88 -14.05
CA ARG A 307 14.08 -0.49 -13.79
C ARG A 307 14.79 -0.68 -12.45
N GLN A 308 15.52 0.36 -12.04
CA GLN A 308 16.37 0.37 -10.86
C GLN A 308 15.98 1.56 -10.00
N PRO A 309 14.83 1.49 -9.30
CA PRO A 309 14.36 2.59 -8.49
C PRO A 309 15.34 2.86 -7.34
N GLU A 310 15.56 4.13 -7.03
CA GLU A 310 16.32 4.51 -5.85
C GLU A 310 15.47 4.25 -4.61
N THR A 311 16.02 3.54 -3.63
CA THR A 311 15.29 3.24 -2.39
C THR A 311 15.91 3.94 -1.20
N GLN A 312 15.10 4.72 -0.50
CA GLN A 312 15.49 5.22 0.81
C GLN A 312 15.42 4.08 1.84
N THR A 313 16.21 4.20 2.91
CA THR A 313 16.11 3.26 4.03
C THR A 313 14.74 3.37 4.72
N PRO A 314 13.99 2.28 4.92
CA PRO A 314 12.72 2.30 5.66
C PRO A 314 12.84 2.84 7.10
N ALA A 315 14.05 2.85 7.67
CA ALA A 315 14.31 3.29 9.04
C ALA A 315 13.80 4.71 9.35
N ASN A 316 13.90 5.62 8.37
CA ASN A 316 13.45 7.01 8.54
C ASN A 316 11.94 7.19 8.31
N TRP A 317 11.27 6.13 7.85
CA TRP A 317 9.92 6.15 7.32
C TRP A 317 8.92 5.34 8.16
N GLY A 318 9.21 5.14 9.44
CA GLY A 318 8.29 4.49 10.39
C GLY A 318 8.44 2.99 10.49
N TRP A 319 9.62 2.47 10.12
CA TRP A 319 10.09 1.14 10.44
C TRP A 319 11.38 1.19 11.26
N THR A 320 11.70 0.11 11.96
CA THR A 320 12.99 -0.12 12.60
C THR A 320 13.49 -1.51 12.23
N LYS A 321 14.81 -1.68 12.13
CA LYS A 321 15.42 -2.96 11.76
C LYS A 321 15.77 -3.74 13.03
N LYS A 322 15.26 -4.98 13.15
CA LYS A 322 15.64 -5.93 14.21
C LYS A 322 16.15 -7.22 13.56
N GLY A 323 17.47 -7.43 13.61
CA GLY A 323 18.11 -8.47 12.81
C GLY A 323 17.90 -8.21 11.31
N ASP A 324 17.38 -9.19 10.59
CA ASP A 324 17.08 -9.09 9.15
C ASP A 324 15.66 -8.61 8.83
N LEU A 325 14.82 -8.39 9.85
CA LEU A 325 13.42 -8.03 9.69
C LEU A 325 13.18 -6.55 9.97
N TRP A 326 12.37 -5.94 9.13
CA TRP A 326 11.77 -4.62 9.39
C TRP A 326 10.53 -4.80 10.26
N GLN A 327 10.44 -4.01 11.33
CA GLN A 327 9.28 -3.94 12.21
C GLN A 327 8.68 -2.55 12.18
N ILE A 328 7.34 -2.48 12.23
CA ILE A 328 6.61 -1.21 12.24
C ILE A 328 6.86 -0.45 13.55
N VAL A 329 7.20 0.83 13.45
CA VAL A 329 7.14 1.77 14.57
C VAL A 329 5.73 2.34 14.63
N TRP A 330 4.91 1.84 15.56
CA TRP A 330 3.49 2.25 15.65
C TRP A 330 3.30 3.64 16.22
N THR A 331 4.05 3.98 17.25
CA THR A 331 4.03 5.28 17.94
C THR A 331 5.32 5.43 18.74
N GLU A 332 5.69 6.67 19.05
CA GLU A 332 6.79 7.02 19.96
C GLU A 332 6.30 7.24 21.39
N LEU A 333 4.99 7.15 21.64
CA LEU A 333 4.41 7.28 22.97
C LEU A 333 4.59 5.99 23.79
N PRO A 334 4.76 6.11 25.13
CA PRO A 334 4.82 4.94 26.00
C PRO A 334 3.47 4.17 26.03
N PRO A 335 3.49 2.88 26.37
CA PRO A 335 2.27 2.08 26.52
C PRO A 335 1.30 2.67 27.55
N ILE A 336 -0.01 2.65 27.23
CA ILE A 336 -1.10 3.19 28.07
C ILE A 336 -1.08 2.62 29.50
N ALA A 337 -0.58 1.39 29.69
CA ALA A 337 -0.49 0.77 31.02
C ALA A 337 0.36 1.60 32.00
N GLU A 338 1.31 2.39 31.51
CA GLU A 338 2.14 3.29 32.32
C GLU A 338 1.39 4.59 32.72
N SER A 339 0.29 4.94 32.04
CA SER A 339 -0.50 6.17 32.27
C SER A 339 -1.90 5.94 32.83
N CYS A 340 -2.28 4.69 33.15
CA CYS A 340 -3.64 4.29 33.54
C CYS A 340 -4.25 5.08 34.71
N GLN A 341 -3.46 5.66 35.61
CA GLN A 341 -3.97 6.49 36.70
C GLN A 341 -4.73 7.74 36.18
N GLN A 342 -4.32 8.28 35.02
CA GLN A 342 -4.89 9.48 34.40
C GLN A 342 -6.29 9.27 33.79
N LEU A 343 -6.72 8.01 33.60
CA LEU A 343 -8.07 7.67 33.11
C LEU A 343 -9.13 7.67 34.23
N THR A 344 -8.72 7.95 35.46
CA THR A 344 -9.63 8.10 36.60
C THR A 344 -10.57 9.27 36.36
N LYS A 345 -11.87 8.99 36.32
CA LYS A 345 -12.93 10.00 36.22
C LYS A 345 -13.82 10.03 37.45
N CYS A 346 -14.36 11.20 37.75
CA CYS A 346 -15.40 11.38 38.74
C CYS A 346 -16.69 11.89 38.09
N GLY A 347 -17.82 11.68 38.76
CA GLY A 347 -19.14 12.20 38.38
C GLY A 347 -19.68 13.17 39.43
N CYS A 348 -18.80 13.91 40.11
CA CYS A 348 -19.17 14.82 41.19
C CYS A 348 -20.08 15.94 40.67
N LYS A 349 -21.18 16.23 41.37
CA LYS A 349 -22.17 17.24 40.96
C LYS A 349 -21.84 18.65 41.45
N SER A 350 -21.05 18.78 42.51
CA SER A 350 -20.63 20.05 43.11
C SER A 350 -19.09 20.16 43.09
N GLU A 351 -18.43 19.69 44.14
CA GLU A 351 -16.97 19.78 44.31
C GLU A 351 -16.31 18.40 44.35
N CYS A 352 -15.10 18.31 43.78
CA CYS A 352 -14.24 17.12 43.82
C CYS A 352 -13.56 17.00 45.22
N CYS A 353 -14.27 16.56 46.27
CA CYS A 353 -13.70 16.36 47.62
C CYS A 353 -13.93 14.95 48.20
N SER A 354 -13.14 14.57 49.22
CA SER A 354 -13.24 13.38 50.11
C SER A 354 -13.53 12.02 49.46
N ARG A 355 -14.72 11.80 48.91
CA ARG A 355 -15.15 10.56 48.22
C ARG A 355 -14.94 10.61 46.70
N CYS A 356 -14.52 11.75 46.16
CA CYS A 356 -14.18 11.87 44.75
C CYS A 356 -12.98 10.97 44.42
N LYS A 357 -13.11 10.13 43.39
CA LYS A 357 -12.01 9.26 42.93
C LYS A 357 -10.78 10.08 42.55
N CYS A 358 -10.93 11.17 41.81
CA CYS A 358 -9.81 12.04 41.45
C CYS A 358 -9.09 12.58 42.69
N TYR A 359 -9.85 13.07 43.69
CA TYR A 359 -9.28 13.54 44.96
C TYR A 359 -8.56 12.42 45.73
N CYS A 360 -9.16 11.23 45.82
CA CYS A 360 -8.57 10.07 46.52
C CYS A 360 -7.25 9.61 45.89
N PHE A 361 -7.10 9.79 44.58
CA PHE A 361 -5.88 9.46 43.86
C PHE A 361 -4.90 10.65 43.72
N GLY A 362 -5.21 11.81 44.34
CA GLY A 362 -4.36 13.01 44.24
C GLY A 362 -4.31 13.64 42.84
N LEU A 363 -5.34 13.41 42.03
CA LEU A 363 -5.42 13.86 40.63
C LEU A 363 -6.31 15.10 40.51
N THR A 364 -5.93 16.02 39.62
CA THR A 364 -6.83 17.10 39.16
C THR A 364 -7.98 16.52 38.32
N CYS A 365 -9.17 17.13 38.43
CA CYS A 365 -10.34 16.68 37.68
C CYS A 365 -10.12 17.01 36.19
N THR A 366 -10.08 15.98 35.34
CA THR A 366 -9.78 16.11 33.91
C THR A 366 -11.05 16.24 33.06
N ALA A 367 -10.91 16.48 31.75
CA ALA A 367 -12.03 16.48 30.80
C ALA A 367 -12.82 15.16 30.75
N LEU A 368 -12.30 14.06 31.32
CA LEU A 368 -13.01 12.78 31.46
C LEU A 368 -14.07 12.80 32.59
N CYS A 369 -13.96 13.75 33.51
CA CYS A 369 -14.87 13.89 34.63
C CYS A 369 -16.16 14.56 34.18
N SER A 370 -17.30 14.11 34.72
CA SER A 370 -18.61 14.74 34.46
C SER A 370 -18.88 15.91 35.41
N CYS A 371 -17.94 16.25 36.28
CA CYS A 371 -18.03 17.40 37.17
C CYS A 371 -17.73 18.71 36.43
N ARG A 372 -18.25 19.83 36.95
CA ARG A 372 -17.99 21.18 36.42
C ARG A 372 -16.79 21.87 37.07
N CYS A 373 -15.91 21.12 37.74
CA CYS A 373 -14.68 21.68 38.30
C CYS A 373 -13.78 22.18 37.14
N GLU A 374 -13.14 23.33 37.32
CA GLU A 374 -12.17 23.84 36.35
C GLU A 374 -11.03 22.82 36.16
N VAL A 375 -10.69 22.58 34.89
CA VAL A 375 -9.66 21.61 34.44
C VAL A 375 -8.30 22.27 34.47
#